data_AF-A0AAW9JPY7-F1
#
_entry.id   AF-A0AAW9JPY7-F1
#
_cell.length_a   1.000
_cell.length_b   1.000
_cell.length_c   1.000
_cell.angle_alpha   90.00
_cell.angle_beta   90.00
_cell.angle_gamma   90.00
#
_symmetry.space_group_name_H-M   'P 1'
#
loop_
_entity.id
_entity.type
_entity.pdbx_description
1 polymer ?
#
loop_
_entity_poly.entity_id
_entity_poly.type
_entity_poly.pdbx_seq_one_letter_code
_entity_poly.pdbx_strand_id
1 'polypeptide(L)'
;MKNKKINKGAFIGVVGFNSSIGLGALIVLYAILACLWVITLLCIACPAIMIFAGVIHLQTVTAIRIFISVLVCSGGVELAPITLKLTHHLINLTKQYLNLSKKMFYS
;
A
#
# COMPACT_ATOMS: atom_id res chain seq x y z
N MET A 1 -35.16 19.31 -1.72
CA MET A 1 -33.85 19.00 -1.12
C MET A 1 -33.74 19.75 0.21
N LYS A 2 -33.76 19.06 1.35
CA LYS A 2 -33.66 19.71 2.68
C LYS A 2 -32.27 20.33 2.84
N ASN A 3 -32.21 21.64 3.05
CA ASN A 3 -31.00 22.39 3.38
C ASN A 3 -30.35 21.83 4.66
N LYS A 4 -29.36 20.95 4.50
CA LYS A 4 -28.49 20.51 5.59
C LYS A 4 -27.53 21.66 5.92
N LYS A 5 -27.74 22.30 7.07
CA LYS A 5 -26.87 23.39 7.55
C LYS A 5 -25.52 22.78 7.96
N ILE A 6 -24.43 23.29 7.40
CA ILE A 6 -23.07 22.88 7.77
C ILE A 6 -22.80 23.36 9.21
N ASN A 7 -22.44 22.45 10.11
CA ASN A 7 -21.98 22.80 11.45
C ASN A 7 -20.55 23.36 11.38
N LYS A 8 -20.41 24.69 11.40
CA LYS A 8 -19.13 25.41 11.19
C LYS A 8 -18.06 25.05 12.23
N GLY A 9 -18.42 24.72 13.47
CA GLY A 9 -17.46 24.32 14.51
C GLY A 9 -16.88 22.93 14.27
N ALA A 10 -17.74 21.98 13.92
CA ALA A 10 -17.31 20.64 13.49
C ALA A 10 -16.47 20.71 12.20
N PHE A 11 -16.80 21.64 11.29
CA PHE A 11 -16.05 21.83 10.05
C PHE A 11 -14.58 22.22 10.32
N ILE A 12 -14.35 23.21 11.18
CA ILE A 12 -13.00 23.70 11.49
C ILE A 12 -12.20 22.62 12.22
N GLY A 13 -12.81 21.90 13.18
CA GLY A 13 -12.14 20.82 13.90
C GLY A 13 -11.73 19.65 13.00
N VAL A 14 -12.63 19.21 12.11
CA VAL A 14 -12.38 18.09 11.20
C VAL A 14 -11.36 18.46 10.12
N VAL A 15 -11.41 19.69 9.58
CA VAL A 15 -10.42 20.18 8.60
C VAL A 15 -9.05 20.37 9.26
N GLY A 16 -9.00 20.95 10.46
CA GLY A 16 -7.77 21.14 11.22
C GLY A 16 -7.09 19.82 11.58
N PHE A 17 -7.85 18.84 12.08
CA PHE A 17 -7.34 17.51 12.42
C PHE A 17 -6.91 16.70 11.18
N ASN A 18 -7.67 16.78 10.08
CA ASN A 18 -7.30 16.14 8.80
C ASN A 18 -6.01 16.72 8.23
N SER A 19 -5.89 18.05 8.20
CA SER A 19 -4.74 18.76 7.65
C SER A 19 -3.46 18.48 8.45
N SER A 20 -3.57 18.34 9.77
CA SER A 20 -2.40 18.17 10.65
C SER A 20 -1.99 16.71 10.86
N ILE A 21 -2.94 15.80 11.10
CA ILE A 21 -2.62 14.44 11.60
C ILE A 21 -3.27 13.36 10.73
N GLY A 22 -4.54 13.54 10.36
CA GLY A 22 -5.32 12.52 9.64
C GLY A 22 -4.74 12.16 8.27
N LEU A 23 -4.36 13.16 7.47
CA LEU A 23 -3.72 12.95 6.17
C LEU A 23 -2.31 12.39 6.32
N GLY A 24 -1.54 12.85 7.32
CA GLY A 24 -0.19 12.35 7.58
C GLY A 24 -0.18 10.84 7.87
N ALA A 25 -1.05 10.39 8.79
CA ALA A 25 -1.15 8.98 9.13
C ALA A 25 -1.59 8.11 7.92
N LEU A 26 -2.56 8.58 7.13
CA LEU A 26 -2.98 7.89 5.91
C LEU A 26 -1.85 7.80 4.88
N ILE A 27 -1.12 8.89 4.64
CA ILE A 27 0.00 8.90 3.69
C ILE A 27 1.07 7.88 4.12
N VAL A 28 1.43 7.83 5.40
CA VAL A 28 2.41 6.87 5.92
C VAL A 28 1.92 5.43 5.71
N LEU A 29 0.64 5.14 5.99
CA LEU A 29 0.08 3.81 5.76
C LEU A 29 0.10 3.41 4.27
N TYR A 30 -0.23 4.33 3.37
CA TYR A 30 -0.14 4.10 1.92
C TYR A 30 1.30 3.93 1.44
N ALA A 31 2.25 4.67 2.01
CA ALA A 31 3.67 4.54 1.70
C ALA A 31 4.21 3.16 2.12
N ILE A 32 3.88 2.70 3.33
CA ILE A 32 4.24 1.35 3.81
C ILE A 32 3.66 0.28 2.89
N LEU A 33 2.38 0.43 2.51
CA LEU A 33 1.73 -0.52 1.60
C LEU A 33 2.39 -0.53 0.21
N ALA A 34 2.79 0.63 -0.31
CA ALA A 34 3.52 0.73 -1.57
C ALA A 34 4.89 0.05 -1.48
N CYS A 35 5.64 0.25 -0.39
CA CYS A 35 6.89 -0.47 -0.14
C CYS A 35 6.68 -1.98 -0.11
N LEU A 36 5.62 -2.45 0.56
CA LEU A 36 5.29 -3.87 0.62
C LEU A 36 5.00 -4.46 -0.76
N TRP A 37 4.26 -3.73 -1.61
CA TRP A 37 4.04 -4.12 -3.01
C TRP A 37 5.32 -4.19 -3.82
N VAL A 38 6.21 -3.20 -3.70
CA VAL A 38 7.51 -3.19 -4.41
C VAL A 38 8.35 -4.40 -4.01
N ILE A 39 8.44 -4.70 -2.71
CA ILE A 39 9.18 -5.87 -2.21
C ILE A 39 8.56 -7.15 -2.77
N THR A 40 7.24 -7.28 -2.68
CA THR A 40 6.51 -8.46 -3.18
C THR A 40 6.80 -8.71 -4.66
N LEU A 41 6.68 -7.66 -5.49
CA LEU A 41 6.91 -7.74 -6.94
C LEU A 41 8.37 -8.05 -7.27
N LEU A 42 9.33 -7.45 -6.55
CA LEU A 42 10.76 -7.75 -6.72
C LEU A 42 11.08 -9.20 -6.36
N CYS A 43 10.49 -9.72 -5.28
CA CYS A 43 10.68 -11.12 -4.90
C CYS A 43 10.15 -12.06 -5.99
N ILE A 44 8.95 -11.81 -6.51
CA ILE A 44 8.35 -12.61 -7.59
C ILE A 44 9.18 -12.51 -8.88
N ALA A 45 9.66 -11.32 -9.22
CA ALA A 45 10.47 -11.09 -10.42
C ALA A 45 11.92 -11.56 -10.28
N CYS A 46 12.38 -11.92 -9.07
CA CYS A 46 13.77 -12.25 -8.76
C CYS A 46 14.39 -13.31 -9.70
N PRO A 47 13.73 -14.44 -10.03
CA PRO A 47 14.28 -15.42 -10.95
C PRO A 47 14.49 -14.84 -12.36
N ALA A 48 13.54 -14.05 -12.86
CA ALA A 48 13.62 -13.42 -14.17
C ALA A 48 14.75 -12.38 -14.24
N ILE A 49 14.88 -11.55 -13.20
CA ILE A 49 15.97 -10.57 -13.06
C ILE A 49 17.33 -11.28 -13.06
N MET A 50 17.44 -12.40 -12.33
CA MET A 50 18.69 -13.17 -12.26
C MET A 50 19.06 -13.75 -13.62
N ILE A 51 18.13 -14.39 -14.33
CA ILE A 51 18.35 -14.93 -15.68
C ILE A 51 18.79 -13.81 -16.63
N PHE A 52 18.07 -12.69 -16.63
CA PHE A 52 18.38 -11.54 -17.47
C PHE A 52 19.79 -10.99 -17.20
N ALA A 53 20.16 -10.81 -15.93
CA ALA A 53 21.49 -10.36 -15.54
C ALA A 53 22.61 -11.36 -15.92
N GLY A 54 22.27 -12.65 -16.02
CA GLY A 54 23.15 -13.69 -16.56
C GLY A 54 23.36 -13.58 -18.08
N VAL A 55 22.28 -13.34 -18.84
CA VAL A 55 22.33 -13.21 -20.31
C VAL A 55 23.16 -12.02 -20.75
N ILE A 56 23.10 -10.90 -20.03
CA ILE A 56 23.91 -9.70 -20.30
C ILE A 56 25.31 -9.74 -19.68
N HIS A 57 25.71 -10.90 -19.13
CA HIS A 57 27.01 -11.11 -18.47
C HIS A 57 27.31 -10.17 -17.29
N LEU A 58 26.28 -9.62 -16.64
CA LEU A 58 26.45 -8.77 -15.44
C LEU A 58 26.83 -9.59 -14.20
N GLN A 59 26.38 -10.84 -14.14
CA GLN A 59 26.67 -11.74 -13.02
C GLN A 59 26.80 -13.20 -13.47
N THR A 60 27.54 -14.00 -12.71
CA THR A 60 27.63 -15.44 -12.92
C THR A 60 26.34 -16.14 -12.48
N VAL A 61 25.79 -16.96 -13.37
CA VAL A 61 24.64 -17.82 -13.08
C VAL A 61 25.16 -19.13 -12.51
N THR A 62 24.88 -19.38 -11.23
CA THR A 62 25.24 -20.63 -10.55
C THR A 62 23.99 -21.33 -10.05
N ALA A 63 24.05 -22.66 -9.91
CA ALA A 63 22.93 -23.46 -9.41
C ALA A 63 22.42 -22.98 -8.04
N ILE A 64 23.34 -22.55 -7.15
CA ILE A 64 23.00 -21.99 -5.84
C ILE A 64 22.20 -20.69 -5.98
N ARG A 65 22.61 -19.77 -6.87
CA ARG A 65 21.89 -18.50 -7.09
C ARG A 65 20.50 -18.75 -7.67
N ILE A 66 20.37 -19.70 -8.58
CA ILE A 66 19.08 -20.12 -9.14
C ILE A 66 18.16 -20.62 -8.02
N PHE A 67 18.66 -21.52 -7.19
CA PHE A 67 17.91 -22.08 -6.06
C PHE A 67 17.44 -20.98 -5.09
N ILE A 68 18.33 -20.06 -4.72
CA ILE A 68 17.99 -18.92 -3.85
C ILE A 68 16.92 -18.03 -4.51
N SER A 69 17.04 -17.74 -5.81
CA SER A 69 16.06 -16.90 -6.51
C SER A 69 14.66 -17.50 -6.53
N VAL A 70 14.56 -18.84 -6.65
CA VAL A 70 13.29 -19.56 -6.60
C VAL A 70 12.70 -19.53 -5.18
N LEU A 71 13.52 -19.70 -4.15
CA LEU A 71 13.08 -19.55 -2.75
C LEU A 71 12.58 -18.14 -2.42
N VAL A 72 13.26 -17.11 -2.92
CA VAL A 72 12.81 -15.72 -2.74
C VAL A 72 11.50 -15.49 -3.49
N CYS A 73 11.36 -16.07 -4.69
CA CYS A 73 10.12 -16.00 -5.48
C CYS A 73 8.94 -16.65 -4.76
N SER A 74 9.11 -17.84 -4.18
CA SER A 74 8.04 -18.49 -3.41
C SER A 74 7.59 -17.63 -2.24
N GLY A 75 8.53 -16.99 -1.51
CA GLY A 75 8.19 -16.03 -0.46
C GLY A 75 7.40 -14.82 -1.00
N GLY A 76 7.77 -14.31 -2.18
CA GLY A 76 7.02 -13.25 -2.86
C GLY A 76 5.59 -13.64 -3.24
N VAL A 77 5.40 -14.88 -3.72
CA VAL A 77 4.06 -15.42 -4.06
C VAL A 77 3.18 -15.53 -2.82
N GLU A 78 3.74 -15.95 -1.67
CA GLU A 78 3.02 -15.99 -0.39
C GLU A 78 2.71 -14.59 0.17
N LEU A 79 3.60 -13.62 -0.05
CA LEU A 79 3.38 -12.23 0.34
C LEU A 79 2.28 -11.54 -0.49
N ALA A 80 2.12 -11.89 -1.76
CA ALA A 80 1.12 -11.28 -2.64
C ALA A 80 -0.33 -11.26 -2.09
N PRO A 81 -0.93 -12.36 -1.64
CA PRO A 81 -2.27 -12.34 -1.06
C PRO A 81 -2.34 -11.54 0.24
N ILE A 82 -1.26 -11.48 1.03
CA ILE A 82 -1.20 -10.69 2.26
C ILE A 82 -1.23 -9.20 1.91
N THR A 83 -0.40 -8.78 0.97
CA THR A 83 -0.32 -7.40 0.47
C THR A 83 -1.66 -6.95 -0.15
N LEU A 84 -2.34 -7.83 -0.89
CA LEU A 84 -3.69 -7.59 -1.41
C LEU A 84 -4.73 -7.40 -0.29
N LYS A 85 -4.74 -8.26 0.74
CA LYS A 85 -5.64 -8.13 1.89
C LYS A 85 -5.44 -6.81 2.62
N LEU A 86 -4.19 -6.42 2.86
CA LEU A 86 -3.84 -5.15 3.48
C LEU A 86 -4.29 -3.96 2.61
N THR A 87 -4.17 -4.07 1.28
CA THR A 87 -4.65 -3.05 0.34
C THR A 87 -6.15 -2.84 0.46
N HIS A 88 -6.93 -3.91 0.45
CA HIS A 88 -8.39 -3.83 0.62
C HIS A 88 -8.79 -3.28 1.99
N HIS A 89 -8.08 -3.69 3.05
CA HIS A 89 -8.33 -3.19 4.39
C HIS A 89 -8.08 -1.67 4.48
N LEU A 90 -6.95 -1.20 3.95
CA LEU A 90 -6.61 0.22 3.94
C LEU A 90 -7.62 1.05 3.13
N ILE A 91 -8.05 0.56 1.96
CA ILE A 91 -9.09 1.22 1.16
C ILE A 91 -10.42 1.30 1.94
N ASN A 92 -10.79 0.24 2.65
CA ASN A 92 -12.01 0.24 3.46
C ASN A 92 -11.91 1.22 4.63
N LEU A 93 -10.78 1.29 5.33
CA LEU A 93 -10.54 2.28 6.38
C LEU A 93 -10.66 3.70 5.83
N THR A 94 -10.03 3.99 4.68
CA THR A 94 -10.14 5.31 4.02
C THR A 94 -11.58 5.64 3.66
N LYS A 95 -12.35 4.69 3.11
CA LYS A 95 -13.78 4.88 2.80
C LYS A 95 -14.61 5.17 4.04
N GLN A 96 -14.40 4.41 5.12
CA GLN A 96 -15.09 4.62 6.40
C GLN A 96 -14.78 6.00 6.97
N TYR A 97 -13.51 6.39 6.94
CA TYR A 97 -13.04 7.69 7.39
C TYR A 97 -13.68 8.85 6.60
N LEU A 98 -13.71 8.75 5.27
CA LEU A 98 -14.35 9.74 4.40
C LEU A 98 -15.86 9.82 4.65
N ASN A 99 -16.53 8.68 4.85
CA ASN A 99 -17.96 8.65 5.13
C ASN A 99 -18.28 9.26 6.51
N LEU A 100 -17.46 9.01 7.52
CA LEU A 100 -17.61 9.58 8.86
C LEU A 100 -17.39 11.09 8.81
N SER A 101 -16.36 11.55 8.09
CA SER A 101 -16.12 12.96 7.82
C SER A 101 -17.32 13.62 7.12
N LYS A 102 -17.84 13.02 6.04
CA LYS A 102 -19.05 13.52 5.35
C LYS A 102 -20.26 13.60 6.28
N LYS A 103 -20.49 12.59 7.12
CA LYS A 103 -21.59 12.62 8.10
C LYS A 103 -21.44 13.80 9.06
N MET A 104 -20.24 14.07 9.58
CA MET A 104 -20.00 15.21 10.47
C MET A 104 -20.20 16.57 9.80
N PHE A 105 -19.85 16.71 8.53
CA PHE A 105 -20.04 17.98 7.78
C PHE A 105 -21.49 18.27 7.40
N TYR A 106 -22.27 17.23 7.13
CA TYR A 106 -23.65 17.32 6.62
C TYR A 106 -24.70 16.88 7.65
N SER A 107 -24.36 16.84 8.95
CA SER A 107 -25.32 16.58 10.03
C SER A 107 -25.94 17.87 10.54
#